data_AF-A0A2E6PWP2-F1
#
_entry.id   AF-A0A2E6PWP2-F1
#
_cell.length_a   1.000
_cell.length_b   1.000
_cell.length_c   1.000
_cell.angle_alpha   90.00
_cell.angle_beta   90.00
_cell.angle_gamma   90.00
#
_symmetry.space_group_name_H-M   'P 1'
#
loop_
_entity.id
_entity.type
_entity.pdbx_description
1 polymer ?
#
loop_
_entity_poly.entity_id
_entity_poly.type
_entity_poly.pdbx_seq_one_letter_code
_entity_poly.pdbx_strand_id
1 'polypeptide(L)' 'AAIVDERRIEFAFEGNRYFTLKRLGPKANKDAVKDPKDCELAAVANCGLSSSDYRFTLPIPLIEFDGNPNLRTQQNPGY' A
#
# COMPACT_ATOMS: atom_id res chain seq x y z
N ALA A 1 -4.55 -15.48 8.94
CA ALA A 1 -5.43 -14.32 9.21
C ALA A 1 -5.23 -13.77 10.62
N ALA A 2 -5.45 -14.56 11.69
CA ALA A 2 -5.44 -14.11 13.09
C ALA A 2 -4.29 -13.15 13.48
N ILE A 3 -3.02 -13.47 13.17
CA ILE A 3 -1.88 -12.59 13.47
C ILE A 3 -1.98 -11.21 12.79
N VAL A 4 -2.45 -11.16 11.53
CA VAL A 4 -2.59 -9.90 10.78
C VAL A 4 -3.75 -9.07 11.32
N ASP A 5 -4.78 -9.73 11.84
CA ASP A 5 -5.96 -9.09 12.43
C ASP A 5 -5.61 -8.51 13.81
N GLU A 6 -4.94 -9.27 14.69
CA GLU A 6 -4.50 -8.76 16.00
C GLU A 6 -3.48 -7.62 15.89
N ARG A 7 -2.53 -7.72 14.95
CA ARG A 7 -1.57 -6.61 14.69
C ARG A 7 -2.26 -5.32 14.27
N ARG A 8 -3.46 -5.38 13.66
CA ARG A 8 -4.21 -4.18 13.28
C ARG A 8 -4.79 -3.48 14.50
N ILE A 9 -5.20 -4.25 15.51
CA ILE A 9 -5.76 -3.74 16.77
C ILE A 9 -4.64 -3.18 17.62
N GLU A 10 -3.58 -3.97 17.85
CA GLU A 10 -2.48 -3.62 18.75
C GLU A 10 -1.70 -2.39 18.26
N PHE A 11 -1.39 -2.31 16.97
CA PHE A 11 -0.52 -1.27 16.39
C PHE A 11 -1.29 -0.24 15.56
N ALA A 12 -2.54 0.05 15.95
CA ALA A 12 -3.38 1.01 15.26
C ALA A 12 -2.73 2.41 15.29
N PHE A 13 -2.73 3.09 14.13
CA PHE A 13 -2.17 4.45 13.97
C PHE A 13 -0.65 4.59 14.15
N GLU A 14 0.10 3.49 14.19
CA GLU A 14 1.57 3.50 14.33
C GLU A 14 2.31 3.21 13.01
N GLY A 15 1.66 3.36 11.85
CA GLY A 15 2.27 3.07 10.54
C GLY A 15 2.49 1.58 10.24
N ASN A 16 2.19 0.68 11.19
CA ASN A 16 2.41 -0.76 11.04
C ASN A 16 1.53 -1.43 9.98
N ARG A 17 0.34 -0.89 9.72
CA ARG A 17 -0.65 -1.55 8.86
C ARG A 17 -0.17 -1.69 7.42
N TYR A 18 0.50 -0.67 6.88
CA TYR A 18 0.99 -0.65 5.50
C TYR A 18 1.99 -1.80 5.25
N PHE A 19 3.03 -1.89 6.07
CA PHE A 19 4.06 -2.93 5.95
C PHE A 19 3.52 -4.33 6.25
N THR A 20 2.59 -4.45 7.20
CA THR A 20 1.96 -5.73 7.52
C THR A 20 1.17 -6.27 6.33
N LEU A 21 0.38 -5.42 5.66
CA LEU A 21 -0.36 -5.80 4.46
C LEU A 21 0.56 -6.18 3.30
N LYS A 22 1.59 -5.38 3.01
CA LYS A 22 2.56 -5.69 1.95
C LYS A 22 3.27 -7.03 2.13
N ARG A 23 3.67 -7.35 3.37
CA ARG A 23 4.47 -8.54 3.67
C ARG A 23 3.65 -9.80 3.93
N LEU A 24 2.55 -9.66 4.66
CA LEU A 24 1.75 -10.79 5.15
C LEU A 24 0.35 -10.86 4.53
N GLY A 25 -0.14 -9.78 3.92
CA GLY A 25 -1.47 -9.70 3.31
C GLY A 25 -1.75 -10.79 2.28
N PRO A 26 -0.85 -11.03 1.29
CA PRO A 26 -1.09 -12.06 0.28
C PRO A 26 -1.22 -13.46 0.88
N LYS A 27 -0.39 -13.78 1.88
CA LYS A 27 -0.42 -15.08 2.59
C LYS A 27 -1.62 -15.20 3.55
N ALA A 28 -2.10 -14.08 4.07
CA ALA A 28 -3.21 -14.04 5.01
C ALA A 28 -4.57 -13.86 4.32
N ASN A 29 -4.60 -13.71 2.99
CA ASN A 29 -5.76 -13.31 2.20
C ASN A 29 -6.41 -12.01 2.74
N LYS A 30 -5.58 -10.98 2.93
CA LYS A 30 -6.00 -9.68 3.46
C LYS A 30 -5.48 -8.57 2.57
N ASP A 31 -6.41 -7.84 1.96
CA ASP A 31 -6.13 -6.65 1.16
C ASP A 31 -6.28 -5.37 1.98
N ALA A 32 -5.85 -4.24 1.40
CA ALA A 32 -6.21 -2.94 1.94
C ALA A 32 -7.64 -2.64 1.49
N VAL A 33 -8.57 -2.61 2.43
CA VAL A 33 -9.99 -2.35 2.17
C VAL A 33 -10.44 -1.22 3.10
N LYS A 34 -11.11 -0.23 2.53
CA LYS A 34 -11.79 0.85 3.26
C LYS A 34 -13.24 0.47 3.54
N ASP A 35 -13.82 1.09 4.55
CA ASP A 35 -15.25 1.01 4.75
C ASP A 35 -15.97 1.63 3.53
N PRO A 36 -17.06 1.03 3.02
CA PRO A 36 -17.81 1.61 1.90
C PRO A 36 -18.26 3.06 2.15
N LYS A 37 -18.58 3.42 3.41
CA LYS A 37 -18.98 4.78 3.76
C LYS A 37 -17.84 5.77 3.63
N ASP A 38 -16.61 5.37 3.96
CA ASP A 38 -15.42 6.21 3.78
C ASP A 38 -15.22 6.58 2.31
N CYS A 39 -15.44 5.62 1.41
CA CYS A 39 -15.32 5.87 -0.03
C CYS A 39 -16.40 6.79 -0.57
N GLU A 40 -17.64 6.59 -0.11
CA GLU A 40 -18.77 7.45 -0.45
C GLU A 40 -18.46 8.89 -0.05
N LEU A 41 -18.03 9.11 1.20
CA LEU A 41 -17.69 10.43 1.72
C LEU A 41 -16.50 11.08 1.00
N ALA A 42 -15.51 10.27 0.59
CA ALA A 42 -14.35 10.75 -0.17
C ALA A 42 -14.60 10.88 -1.68
N ALA A 43 -15.80 10.52 -2.18
CA ALA A 43 -16.15 10.48 -3.60
C ALA A 43 -15.14 9.70 -4.48
N VAL A 44 -14.62 8.58 -3.97
CA VAL A 44 -13.67 7.72 -4.68
C VAL A 44 -14.30 6.39 -5.11
N ALA A 45 -14.05 5.98 -6.36
CA ALA A 45 -14.58 4.73 -6.89
C ALA A 45 -13.84 3.47 -6.37
N ASN A 46 -12.56 3.59 -6.00
CA ASN A 46 -11.76 2.48 -5.54
C ASN A 46 -11.67 2.45 -4.01
N CYS A 47 -12.33 1.45 -3.41
CA CYS A 47 -12.33 1.19 -1.96
C CYS A 47 -11.30 0.17 -1.50
N GLY A 48 -10.57 -0.42 -2.43
CA GLY A 48 -9.65 -1.50 -2.13
C GLY A 48 -8.38 -1.42 -2.96
N LEU A 49 -7.33 -2.02 -2.42
CA LEU A 49 -6.05 -2.24 -3.08
C LEU A 49 -5.58 -3.64 -2.72
N SER A 50 -5.33 -4.46 -3.74
CA SER A 50 -4.79 -5.82 -3.53
C SER A 50 -3.47 -5.73 -2.78
N SER A 51 -3.28 -6.62 -1.82
CA SER A 51 -2.03 -6.73 -1.05
C SER A 51 -0.81 -7.14 -1.87
N SER A 52 -1.01 -7.59 -3.12
CA SER A 52 0.07 -7.88 -4.08
C SER A 52 0.28 -6.75 -5.10
N ASP A 53 -0.44 -5.62 -4.96
CA ASP A 53 -0.36 -4.51 -5.91
C ASP A 53 0.98 -3.76 -5.79
N TYR A 54 1.56 -3.38 -6.94
CA TYR A 54 2.85 -2.71 -7.02
C TYR A 54 2.87 -1.35 -6.30
N ARG A 55 1.70 -0.72 -6.12
CA ARG A 55 1.54 0.59 -5.43
C ARG A 55 1.84 0.55 -3.93
N PHE A 56 2.07 -0.63 -3.35
CA PHE A 56 2.71 -0.78 -2.03
C PHE A 56 4.22 -0.46 -2.03
N THR A 57 4.80 -0.10 -3.17
CA THR A 57 6.11 0.54 -3.29
C THR A 57 5.93 1.82 -4.08
N LEU A 58 6.11 2.97 -3.44
CA LEU A 58 5.93 4.27 -4.12
C LEU A 58 6.93 4.44 -5.28
N PRO A 59 6.59 5.23 -6.32
CA PRO A 59 7.54 5.51 -7.39
C PRO A 59 8.75 6.27 -6.85
N ILE A 60 9.90 6.09 -7.50
CA ILE A 60 11.05 6.98 -7.31
C ILE A 60 10.58 8.41 -7.62
N PRO A 61 10.82 9.40 -6.74
CA PRO A 61 10.38 10.78 -6.96
C PRO A 61 10.97 11.36 -8.24
N LEU A 62 10.17 12.16 -8.97
CA LEU A 62 10.60 12.75 -10.25
C LEU A 62 11.87 13.60 -10.11
N ILE A 63 12.03 14.32 -9.00
CA ILE A 63 13.20 15.16 -8.75
C ILE A 63 14.52 14.37 -8.67
N GLU A 64 14.46 13.09 -8.27
CA GLU A 64 15.65 12.23 -8.25
C GLU A 64 16.18 11.96 -9.65
N PHE A 65 15.30 11.98 -10.66
CA PHE A 65 15.70 11.80 -12.05
C PHE A 65 16.36 13.04 -12.66
N ASP A 66 16.11 14.21 -12.10
CA ASP A 66 16.78 15.44 -12.52
C ASP A 66 18.20 15.47 -11.96
N GLY A 67 18.42 14.95 -10.75
CA GLY A 67 19.75 14.76 -10.16
C GLY A 67 20.53 13.57 -10.75
N ASN A 68 19.85 12.48 -11.09
CA ASN A 68 20.44 11.29 -11.69
C ASN A 68 19.54 10.67 -12.77
N PRO A 69 19.72 11.07 -14.04
CA PRO A 69 18.89 10.58 -15.16
C PRO A 69 18.90 9.05 -15.35
N ASN A 70 19.99 8.37 -14.95
CA ASN A 70 20.10 6.91 -15.05
C ASN A 70 19.14 6.17 -14.10
N LEU A 71 18.58 6.84 -13.08
CA LEU A 71 17.56 6.23 -12.22
C LEU A 71 16.23 6.02 -12.93
N ARG A 72 15.97 6.70 -14.06
CA ARG A 72 14.72 6.52 -14.82
C ARG A 72 14.54 5.07 -15.28
N THR A 73 15.62 4.39 -15.67
CA THR A 73 15.59 2.98 -16.08
C THR A 73 15.47 2.01 -14.90
N GLN A 74 15.52 2.51 -13.66
CA GLN A 74 15.46 1.76 -12.42
C GLN A 74 14.16 2.04 -11.64
N GLN A 75 13.15 2.63 -12.29
CA GLN A 75 11.85 2.86 -11.68
C GLN A 75 11.24 1.56 -11.15
N ASN A 76 10.49 1.67 -10.05
CA ASN A 76 9.76 0.56 -9.48
C ASN A 76 8.78 0.00 -10.53
N PRO A 77 8.74 -1.33 -10.75
CA PRO A 77 7.90 -1.94 -11.78
C PRO A 77 6.44 -1.50 -11.66
N GLY A 78 5.84 -1.10 -12.77
CA GLY A 78 4.45 -0.65 -12.84
C GLY A 78 4.25 0.87 -12.76
N TYR A 79 5.29 1.64 -12.44
CA TYR A 79 5.33 3.11 -12.55
C TYR A 79 6.18 3.54 -13.75
#